data_AF-A0A3B0P8P6-F1
#
_entry.id   AF-A0A3B0P8P6-F1
#
_cell.length_a   1.000
_cell.length_b   1.000
_cell.length_c   1.000
_cell.angle_alpha   90.00
_cell.angle_beta   90.00
_cell.angle_gamma   90.00
#
_symmetry.space_group_name_H-M   'P 1'
#
loop_
_entity.id
_entity.type
_entity.pdbx_description
1 polymer ?
#
loop_
_entity_poly.entity_id
_entity_poly.type
_entity_poly.pdbx_seq_one_letter_code
_entity_poly.pdbx_strand_id
1 'polypeptide(L)' 'MSPALVNAYFNAFGNHIVFPAAILNGEFYNLKNSRSENYGGIGAVIAHEISHAFDNNGARFDENGSLKNW' A
#
# COMPACT_ATOMS: atom_id res chain seq x y z
N MET A 1 11.79 6.83 -2.29
CA MET A 1 11.15 6.70 -3.62
C MET A 1 10.70 8.09 -4.07
N SER A 2 10.68 8.38 -5.37
CA SER A 2 10.25 9.69 -5.90
C SER A 2 8.71 9.84 -5.85
N PRO A 3 8.17 11.03 -5.52
CA PRO A 3 6.72 11.30 -5.60
C PRO A 3 6.12 11.12 -7.01
N ALA A 4 6.95 11.20 -8.05
CA ALA A 4 6.54 11.10 -9.45
C ALA A 4 6.41 9.65 -9.95
N LEU A 5 6.73 8.66 -9.13
CA LEU A 5 6.63 7.26 -9.53
C LEU A 5 5.18 6.78 -9.41
N VAL A 6 4.65 6.17 -10.48
CA VAL A 6 3.36 5.47 -10.46
C VAL A 6 3.59 4.06 -9.90
N ASN A 7 3.61 3.96 -8.57
CA ASN A 7 3.77 2.69 -7.86
C ASN A 7 3.26 2.83 -6.40
N ALA A 8 3.25 1.75 -5.63
CA ALA A 8 3.06 1.74 -4.18
C ALA A 8 4.01 0.69 -3.56
N TYR A 9 4.22 0.74 -2.24
CA TYR A 9 4.99 -0.29 -1.56
C TYR A 9 4.72 -0.38 -0.05
N PHE A 10 4.96 -1.57 0.49
CA PHE A 10 5.13 -1.85 1.91
C PHE A 10 6.61 -1.98 2.29
N ASN A 11 6.98 -1.53 3.48
CA ASN A 11 8.30 -1.77 4.08
C ASN A 11 8.15 -2.39 5.47
N ALA A 12 8.60 -3.64 5.59
CA ALA A 12 8.52 -4.41 6.82
C ALA A 12 9.32 -3.80 7.99
N PHE A 13 10.49 -3.22 7.73
CA PHE A 13 11.35 -2.66 8.79
C PHE A 13 10.77 -1.39 9.42
N GLY A 14 9.94 -0.66 8.69
CA GLY A 14 9.27 0.54 9.18
C GLY A 14 7.78 0.35 9.46
N ASN A 15 7.26 -0.86 9.23
CA ASN A 15 5.84 -1.21 9.22
C ASN A 15 4.95 -0.10 8.63
N HIS A 16 5.29 0.33 7.41
CA HIS A 16 4.53 1.38 6.72
C HIS A 16 4.22 1.01 5.27
N ILE A 17 3.14 1.61 4.78
CA ILE A 17 2.73 1.59 3.38
C ILE A 17 2.86 3.00 2.80
N VAL A 18 3.30 3.11 1.56
CA VAL A 18 3.59 4.40 0.92
C VAL A 18 2.95 4.47 -0.45
N PHE A 19 2.22 5.56 -0.69
CA PHE A 19 1.56 5.90 -1.96
C PHE A 19 2.12 7.23 -2.47
N PRO A 20 3.12 7.22 -3.38
CA PRO A 20 3.56 8.40 -4.11
C PRO A 20 2.40 9.16 -4.76
N ALA A 21 2.50 10.49 -4.86
CA ALA A 21 1.42 11.31 -5.40
C ALA A 21 0.98 10.92 -6.83
N ALA A 22 1.91 10.44 -7.66
CA ALA A 22 1.61 10.06 -9.04
C ALA A 22 0.67 8.85 -9.19
N ILE A 23 0.56 7.96 -8.20
CA ILE A 23 -0.43 6.85 -8.25
C ILE A 23 -1.84 7.32 -7.87
N LEU A 24 -1.98 8.46 -7.19
CA LEU A 24 -3.26 9.03 -6.75
C LEU A 24 -3.91 9.88 -7.86
N ASN A 25 -4.00 9.32 -9.07
CA ASN A 25 -4.53 10.01 -10.24
C ASN A 25 -5.25 9.04 -11.20
N GLY A 26 -6.03 9.60 -12.13
CA GLY A 26 -6.64 8.88 -13.24
C GLY A 26 -7.63 7.80 -12.80
N GLU A 27 -7.41 6.58 -13.30
CA GLU A 27 -8.28 5.43 -13.05
C GLU A 27 -8.11 4.83 -11.65
N PHE A 28 -6.98 5.07 -10.98
CA PHE A 28 -6.77 4.59 -9.62
C PHE A 28 -7.55 5.43 -8.61
N TYR A 29 -7.46 6.76 -8.69
CA TYR A 29 -8.16 7.66 -7.79
C TYR A 29 -8.55 8.96 -8.48
N ASN A 30 -9.82 9.34 -8.33
CA ASN A 30 -10.32 10.65 -8.73
C ASN A 30 -11.46 11.09 -7.80
N LEU A 31 -11.49 12.36 -7.45
CA LEU A 31 -12.57 12.96 -6.65
C LEU A 31 -13.94 12.92 -7.35
N LYS A 32 -13.95 12.77 -8.68
CA LYS A 32 -15.18 12.67 -9.48
C LYS A 32 -15.66 11.23 -9.69
N ASN A 33 -14.84 10.22 -9.36
CA ASN A 33 -15.21 8.82 -9.49
C ASN A 33 -16.28 8.45 -8.44
N SER A 34 -17.12 7.48 -8.78
CA SER A 34 -17.96 6.79 -7.81
C SER A 34 -17.09 6.11 -6.74
N ARG A 35 -17.68 5.82 -5.58
CA ARG A 35 -16.99 5.06 -4.53
C ARG A 35 -16.53 3.70 -5.02
N SER A 36 -17.34 3.00 -5.83
CA SER A 36 -16.99 1.69 -6.39
C SER A 36 -15.76 1.75 -7.29
N GLU A 37 -15.65 2.77 -8.14
CA GLU A 37 -14.46 2.96 -8.99
C GLU A 37 -13.21 3.21 -8.14
N ASN A 38 -13.29 4.11 -7.16
CA ASN A 38 -12.15 4.38 -6.27
C ASN A 38 -11.79 3.17 -5.39
N TYR A 39 -12.76 2.40 -4.91
CA TYR A 39 -12.50 1.17 -4.15
C TYR A 39 -11.88 0.07 -5.02
N GLY A 40 -12.32 -0.06 -6.28
CA GLY A 40 -11.75 -1.01 -7.23
C GLY A 40 -10.35 -0.62 -7.71
N GLY A 41 -10.09 0.68 -7.87
CA GLY A 41 -8.78 1.22 -8.20
C GLY A 41 -7.87 1.29 -6.98
N ILE A 42 -7.73 2.49 -6.39
CA ILE A 42 -6.78 2.71 -5.28
C ILE A 42 -7.10 1.88 -4.04
N GLY A 43 -8.38 1.56 -3.79
CA GLY A 43 -8.75 0.71 -2.65
C GLY A 43 -8.13 -0.68 -2.70
N ALA A 44 -8.11 -1.32 -3.88
CA ALA A 44 -7.46 -2.61 -4.07
C ALA A 44 -5.93 -2.52 -3.90
N VAL A 45 -5.31 -1.42 -4.36
CA VAL A 45 -3.87 -1.18 -4.16
C VAL A 45 -3.56 -0.97 -2.67
N ILE A 46 -4.39 -0.23 -1.93
CA ILE A 46 -4.22 -0.05 -0.48
C ILE A 46 -4.30 -1.40 0.23
N ALA A 47 -5.29 -2.24 -0.12
CA ALA A 47 -5.43 -3.58 0.45
C ALA A 47 -4.24 -4.49 0.10
N HIS A 48 -3.69 -4.37 -1.12
CA HIS A 48 -2.49 -5.08 -1.55
C HIS A 48 -1.29 -4.75 -0.66
N GLU A 49 -0.99 -3.47 -0.44
CA GLU A 49 0.14 -3.06 0.41
C GLU A 49 -0.05 -3.43 1.88
N ILE A 50 -1.29 -3.40 2.39
CA ILE A 50 -1.59 -3.92 3.74
C ILE A 50 -1.32 -5.43 3.80
N SER A 51 -1.70 -6.18 2.76
CA SER A 51 -1.52 -7.63 2.71
C SER A 51 -0.04 -8.04 2.73
N HIS A 52 0.86 -7.19 2.23
CA HIS A 52 2.30 -7.42 2.35
C HIS A 52 2.82 -7.45 3.79
N ALA A 53 2.13 -6.85 4.76
CA ALA A 53 2.46 -7.02 6.18
C ALA A 53 2.17 -8.45 6.70
N PHE A 54 1.34 -9.21 5.99
CA PHE A 54 0.86 -10.53 6.41
C PHE A 54 1.21 -11.64 5.43
N ASP A 55 1.97 -11.35 4.38
CA ASP A 55 2.48 -12.38 3.47
C ASP A 55 3.59 -13.22 4.12
N ASN A 56 4.10 -14.20 3.40
CA ASN A 56 5.11 -15.14 3.89
C ASN A 56 6.43 -14.46 4.34
N ASN A 57 6.70 -13.23 3.90
CA ASN A 57 7.84 -12.45 4.35
C ASN A 57 7.43 -11.44 5.44
N GLY A 58 6.34 -10.70 5.22
CA GLY A 58 5.85 -9.67 6.15
C GLY A 58 5.47 -10.24 7.51
N ALA A 59 4.79 -11.39 7.55
CA ALA A 59 4.36 -12.02 8.79
C ALA A 59 5.51 -12.46 9.72
N ARG A 60 6.76 -12.35 9.26
CA ARG A 60 7.96 -12.60 10.08
C ARG A 60 8.39 -11.39 10.90
N PHE A 61 7.76 -10.23 10.68
CA PHE A 61 8.05 -8.98 11.36
C PHE A 61 6.87 -8.61 12.28
N ASP A 62 7.17 -8.23 13.51
CA ASP A 62 6.17 -7.74 14.46
C ASP A 62 5.70 -6.32 14.12
N GLU A 63 4.80 -5.76 14.93
CA GLU A 63 4.20 -4.45 14.69
C GLU A 63 5.22 -3.28 14.69
N ASN A 64 6.42 -3.51 15.25
CA ASN A 64 7.50 -2.53 15.31
C ASN A 64 8.51 -2.73 14.18
N GLY A 65 8.27 -3.67 13.25
CA GLY A 65 9.17 -3.99 12.15
C GLY A 65 10.38 -4.82 12.58
N SER A 66 10.30 -5.52 13.71
CA SER A 66 11.38 -6.41 14.19
C SER A 66 11.15 -7.85 13.73
N LEU A 67 12.19 -8.50 13.20
CA LEU A 67 12.12 -9.90 12.80
C LEU A 67 11.94 -10.80 14.04
N LYS A 68 10.73 -11.30 14.24
CA LYS A 68 10.31 -11.99 15.46
C LYS A 68 9.20 -12.99 15.15
N ASN A 69 9.17 -14.09 15.88
CA ASN A 69 8.00 -14.98 15.88
C ASN A 69 7.03 -14.48 16.97
N TRP A 70 5.87 -13.98 16.56
CA TRP A 70 4.91 -13.26 17.39
C TRP A 70 3.54 -13.93 17.41
#